data_AF-H8G893-F1
#
_entry.id   AF-H8G893-F1
#
_cell.length_a   1.000
_cell.length_b   1.000
_cell.length_c   1.000
_cell.angle_alpha   90.00
_cell.angle_beta   90.00
_cell.angle_gamma   90.00
#
_symmetry.space_group_name_H-M   'P 1'
#
loop_
_entity.id
_entity.type
_entity.pdbx_description
1 polymer ?
#
loop_
_entity_poly.entity_id
_entity_poly.type
_entity_poly.pdbx_seq_one_letter_code
_entity_poly.pdbx_strand_id
1 'polypeptide(L)'
;MAKKWGKRRKASPVVVPQAFDAAFGAPAQARPSGQATRSGRAPASSTPLADQLSTEAPGVSENYVVLPRSLAEDMPLPWQQQLAALLAQFHDTHRTLSWPTYRVVPSRPERLVDLDEEQLAEAGYLVELDSEGEMVYRDRTGRRVENPEETVALVPCLDPIARKPADGGAGSGKPGAAPMNIGPQPVWRATGRSGSTASPAASPAQAVP
;
A
#
# COMPACT_ATOMS: atom_id res chain seq x y z
N MET A 1 65.24 6.62 -5.19
CA MET A 1 65.27 7.90 -5.92
C MET A 1 64.00 7.97 -6.77
N ALA A 2 62.91 8.65 -6.36
CA ALA A 2 62.63 10.09 -6.30
C ALA A 2 62.23 10.74 -7.65
N LYS A 3 61.06 11.42 -7.61
CA LYS A 3 60.46 12.44 -8.52
C LYS A 3 59.46 11.87 -9.55
N LYS A 4 58.14 12.05 -9.45
CA LYS A 4 57.23 13.22 -9.25
C LYS A 4 57.11 14.11 -10.50
N TRP A 5 55.84 14.43 -10.85
CA TRP A 5 55.32 15.50 -11.74
C TRP A 5 55.02 15.10 -13.20
N GLY A 6 53.85 15.35 -13.81
CA GLY A 6 52.61 15.99 -13.39
C GLY A 6 51.73 16.39 -14.60
N LYS A 7 50.44 16.69 -14.34
CA LYS A 7 49.49 17.54 -15.12
C LYS A 7 49.05 16.97 -16.51
N ARG A 8 47.82 17.10 -17.05
CA ARG A 8 46.68 18.04 -16.89
C ARG A 8 45.46 17.57 -17.74
N ARG A 9 44.22 17.66 -17.20
CA ARG A 9 42.87 17.98 -17.80
C ARG A 9 42.37 17.17 -19.03
N LYS A 10 41.08 16.88 -19.25
CA LYS A 10 39.80 17.58 -19.00
C LYS A 10 38.67 16.55 -18.80
N ALA A 11 37.78 16.78 -17.84
CA ALA A 11 36.51 16.08 -17.75
C ALA A 11 35.44 16.85 -18.55
N SER A 12 34.74 16.14 -19.43
CA SER A 12 33.55 16.62 -20.14
C SER A 12 32.35 16.57 -19.20
N PRO A 13 31.50 17.60 -19.09
CA PRO A 13 30.24 17.45 -18.39
C PRO A 13 29.28 16.66 -19.29
N VAL A 14 28.93 15.46 -18.87
CA VAL A 14 27.75 14.75 -19.39
C VAL A 14 26.54 15.56 -18.95
N VAL A 15 25.95 16.27 -19.91
CA VAL A 15 24.65 16.93 -19.76
C VAL A 15 23.61 15.80 -19.74
N VAL A 16 23.06 15.51 -18.57
CA VAL A 16 21.83 14.74 -18.45
C VAL A 16 20.68 15.71 -18.72
N PRO A 17 19.81 15.49 -19.72
CA PRO A 17 18.67 16.37 -19.95
C PRO A 17 17.69 16.26 -18.78
N GLN A 18 17.57 17.37 -18.05
CA GLN A 18 16.54 17.64 -17.08
C GLN A 18 15.21 17.77 -17.82
N ALA A 19 14.44 16.68 -17.91
CA ALA A 19 13.11 16.67 -18.50
C ALA A 19 12.13 15.97 -17.56
N PHE A 20 11.82 16.63 -16.44
CA PHE A 20 10.60 16.40 -15.67
C PHE A 20 10.27 17.72 -14.98
N ASP A 21 9.63 18.63 -15.74
CA ASP A 21 8.71 19.66 -15.25
C ASP A 21 8.23 20.50 -16.45
N ALA A 22 7.21 20.01 -17.12
CA ALA A 22 6.40 20.81 -18.05
C ALA A 22 4.94 20.36 -17.97
N ALA A 23 4.41 20.30 -16.75
CA ALA A 23 2.98 20.41 -16.51
C ALA A 23 2.75 21.75 -15.79
N PHE A 24 1.82 22.54 -16.32
CA PHE A 24 1.48 23.92 -15.95
C PHE A 24 2.25 25.01 -16.70
N GLY A 25 1.50 25.72 -17.55
CA GLY A 25 2.01 26.69 -18.50
C GLY A 25 2.38 28.04 -17.91
N ALA A 26 3.32 28.69 -18.62
CA ALA A 26 3.58 30.13 -18.81
C ALA A 26 5.10 30.40 -18.77
N PRO A 27 5.69 31.10 -19.76
CA PRO A 27 7.12 31.37 -19.78
C PRO A 27 7.43 32.56 -18.86
N ALA A 28 8.03 32.31 -17.71
CA ALA A 28 8.53 33.37 -16.85
C ALA A 28 9.90 33.85 -17.35
N GLN A 29 9.91 35.10 -17.80
CA GLN A 29 11.08 35.86 -18.23
C GLN A 29 12.17 35.94 -17.16
N ALA A 30 13.40 36.13 -17.64
CA ALA A 30 14.65 36.26 -16.90
C ALA A 30 14.51 37.06 -15.59
N ARG A 31 14.98 36.47 -14.49
CA ARG A 31 15.31 37.20 -13.25
C ARG A 31 16.80 37.05 -12.94
N PRO A 32 17.49 38.14 -12.55
CA PRO A 32 18.92 38.16 -12.37
C PRO A 32 19.36 37.42 -11.10
N SER A 33 20.60 36.93 -11.18
CA SER A 33 21.42 36.31 -10.15
C SER A 33 21.31 36.99 -8.77
N GLY A 34 20.64 36.30 -7.84
CA GLY A 34 20.52 36.68 -6.45
C GLY A 34 19.71 35.65 -5.68
N GLN A 35 19.99 34.35 -5.89
CA GLN A 35 19.26 33.29 -5.21
C GLN A 35 19.78 33.17 -3.78
N ALA A 36 18.91 33.57 -2.84
CA ALA A 36 19.01 33.24 -1.44
C ALA A 36 19.41 31.77 -1.27
N THR A 37 20.44 31.52 -0.47
CA THR A 37 20.79 30.19 0.01
C THR A 37 19.52 29.54 0.53
N ARG A 38 19.16 28.36 0.01
CA ARG A 38 18.10 27.51 0.57
C ARG A 38 18.54 27.06 1.96
N SER A 39 18.42 27.95 2.93
CA SER A 39 18.65 27.69 4.35
C SER A 39 17.58 26.68 4.78
N GLY A 40 17.97 25.42 4.95
CA GLY A 40 17.08 24.41 5.53
C GLY A 40 17.15 23.00 4.95
N ARG A 41 17.90 22.74 3.87
CA ARG A 41 18.14 21.34 3.48
C ARG A 41 19.23 20.77 4.39
N ALA A 42 18.82 20.11 5.47
CA ALA A 42 19.69 19.24 6.25
C ALA A 42 20.49 18.34 5.28
N PRO A 43 21.75 18.01 5.59
CA PRO A 43 22.56 17.14 4.73
C PRO A 43 21.77 15.86 4.42
N ALA A 44 21.81 15.42 3.16
CA ALA A 44 21.13 14.21 2.75
C ALA A 44 21.65 13.05 3.60
N SER A 45 20.77 12.45 4.40
CA SER A 45 21.13 11.38 5.32
C SER A 45 21.76 10.21 4.57
N SER A 46 22.78 9.61 5.17
CA SER A 46 23.38 8.37 4.70
C SER A 46 22.47 7.16 4.93
N THR A 47 21.42 7.29 5.73
CA THR A 47 20.48 6.22 6.11
C THR A 47 19.03 6.72 6.03
N PRO A 48 18.54 7.12 4.85
CA PRO A 48 17.24 7.77 4.71
C PRO A 48 16.06 6.89 5.19
N LEU A 49 16.17 5.56 5.05
CA LEU A 49 15.14 4.64 5.54
C LEU A 49 15.14 4.55 7.07
N ALA A 50 16.31 4.47 7.70
CA ALA A 50 16.41 4.40 9.16
C ALA A 50 15.86 5.69 9.80
N ASP A 51 16.14 6.84 9.18
CA ASP A 51 15.64 8.14 9.65
C ASP A 51 14.11 8.26 9.49
N GLN A 52 13.55 7.68 8.43
CA GLN A 52 12.11 7.67 8.24
C GLN A 52 11.41 6.74 9.26
N LEU A 53 12.04 5.62 9.62
CA LEU A 53 11.49 4.64 10.55
C LEU A 53 11.76 4.98 12.02
N SER A 54 12.71 5.88 12.32
CA SER A 54 12.95 6.34 13.70
C SER A 54 11.91 7.35 14.19
N THR A 55 11.11 7.92 13.28
CA THR A 55 9.96 8.73 13.65
C THR A 55 8.85 7.82 14.13
N GLU A 56 8.28 8.10 15.30
CA GLU A 56 7.15 7.34 15.88
C GLU A 56 5.94 7.37 14.92
N ALA A 57 5.89 6.39 14.03
CA ALA A 57 4.85 6.22 13.03
C ALA A 57 4.06 4.93 13.32
N PRO A 58 2.74 4.93 13.07
CA PRO A 58 1.92 3.74 13.24
C PRO A 58 2.48 2.54 12.46
N GLY A 59 2.53 1.37 13.09
CA GLY A 59 3.00 0.14 12.47
C GLY A 59 4.52 0.00 12.38
N VAL A 60 5.29 0.93 12.96
CA VAL A 60 6.74 0.82 13.08
C VAL A 60 7.12 0.45 14.52
N SER A 61 7.95 -0.58 14.65
CA SER A 61 8.58 -1.03 15.88
C SER A 61 10.08 -1.17 15.67
N GLU A 62 10.84 -1.42 16.73
CA GLU A 62 12.30 -1.59 16.67
C GLU A 62 12.74 -2.62 15.62
N ASN A 63 12.00 -3.72 15.50
CA ASN A 63 12.40 -4.86 14.66
C ASN A 63 11.57 -5.01 13.38
N TYR A 64 10.40 -4.40 13.31
CA TYR A 64 9.43 -4.64 12.23
C TYR A 64 8.71 -3.38 11.80
N VAL A 65 8.47 -3.31 10.49
CA VAL A 65 7.52 -2.40 9.85
C VAL A 65 6.37 -3.24 9.33
N VAL A 66 5.17 -2.93 9.79
CA VAL A 66 3.95 -3.63 9.38
C VAL A 66 3.17 -2.72 8.45
N LEU A 67 2.93 -3.19 7.23
CA LEU A 67 2.04 -2.55 6.29
C LEU A 67 0.78 -3.43 6.11
N PRO A 68 -0.36 -3.04 6.68
CA PRO A 68 -1.61 -3.78 6.54
C PRO A 68 -2.03 -3.91 5.07
N ARG A 69 -2.34 -5.13 4.66
CA ARG A 69 -2.66 -5.45 3.26
C ARG A 69 -3.84 -4.65 2.71
N SER A 70 -4.92 -4.51 3.49
CA SER A 70 -6.10 -3.73 3.10
C SER A 70 -5.73 -2.27 2.80
N LEU A 71 -4.98 -1.62 3.68
CA LEU A 71 -4.53 -0.24 3.47
C LEU A 71 -3.61 -0.12 2.26
N ALA A 72 -2.72 -1.09 2.05
CA ALA A 72 -1.80 -1.08 0.91
C ALA A 72 -2.54 -1.22 -0.44
N GLU A 73 -3.57 -2.07 -0.48
CA GLU A 73 -4.40 -2.30 -1.67
C GLU A 73 -5.40 -1.17 -1.92
N ASP A 74 -5.78 -0.40 -0.88
CA ASP A 74 -6.64 0.77 -1.01
C ASP A 74 -5.89 2.05 -1.45
N MET A 75 -4.55 2.00 -1.53
CA MET A 75 -3.74 3.13 -2.01
C MET A 75 -4.02 3.47 -3.48
N PRO A 76 -3.76 4.70 -3.95
CA PRO A 76 -3.84 5.04 -5.36
C PRO A 76 -2.98 4.13 -6.25
N LEU A 77 -3.48 3.81 -7.46
CA LEU A 77 -2.81 2.87 -8.38
C LEU A 77 -1.32 3.20 -8.65
N PRO A 78 -0.89 4.47 -8.84
CA PRO A 78 0.54 4.77 -9.01
C PRO A 78 1.39 4.36 -7.81
N TRP A 79 0.87 4.46 -6.59
CA TRP A 79 1.58 4.06 -5.37
C TRP A 79 1.66 2.54 -5.25
N GLN A 80 0.58 1.83 -5.61
CA GLN A 80 0.60 0.36 -5.66
C GLN A 80 1.65 -0.15 -6.64
N GLN A 81 1.77 0.47 -7.82
CA GLN A 81 2.77 0.09 -8.83
C GLN A 81 4.20 0.31 -8.33
N GLN A 82 4.47 1.45 -7.68
CA GLN A 82 5.78 1.74 -7.08
C GLN A 82 6.12 0.73 -5.98
N LEU A 83 5.17 0.48 -5.07
CA LEU A 83 5.36 -0.47 -3.97
C LEU A 83 5.58 -1.90 -4.48
N ALA A 84 4.81 -2.34 -5.47
CA ALA A 84 4.97 -3.67 -6.08
C ALA A 84 6.36 -3.83 -6.72
N ALA A 85 6.87 -2.81 -7.41
CA ALA A 85 8.20 -2.83 -8.00
C ALA A 85 9.32 -2.86 -6.94
N LEU A 86 9.14 -2.16 -5.81
CA LEU A 86 10.09 -2.18 -4.70
C LEU A 86 10.09 -3.54 -3.99
N LEU A 87 8.91 -4.10 -3.71
CA LEU A 87 8.78 -5.43 -3.09
C LEU A 87 9.39 -6.53 -3.97
N ALA A 88 9.22 -6.45 -5.30
CA ALA A 88 9.83 -7.39 -6.23
C ALA A 88 11.36 -7.35 -6.16
N GLN A 89 11.96 -6.15 -6.15
CA GLN A 89 13.42 -5.99 -6.01
C GLN A 89 13.93 -6.47 -4.65
N PHE A 90 13.17 -6.18 -3.59
CA PHE A 90 13.50 -6.61 -2.23
C PHE A 90 13.51 -8.14 -2.11
N HIS A 91 12.48 -8.81 -2.62
CA HIS A 91 12.42 -10.28 -2.61
C HIS A 91 13.48 -10.94 -3.49
N ASP A 92 13.84 -10.33 -4.63
CA ASP A 92 14.91 -10.86 -5.48
C ASP A 92 16.29 -10.71 -4.80
N THR A 93 16.54 -9.57 -4.15
CA THR A 93 17.78 -9.31 -3.40
C THR A 93 17.96 -10.28 -2.22
N HIS A 94 16.88 -10.60 -1.51
CA HIS A 94 16.87 -11.47 -0.34
C HIS A 94 16.37 -12.89 -0.62
N ARG A 95 16.44 -13.33 -1.89
CA ARG A 95 15.91 -14.61 -2.36
C ARG A 95 16.55 -15.84 -1.70
N THR A 96 17.77 -15.70 -1.19
CA THR A 96 18.51 -16.77 -0.52
C THR A 96 18.01 -17.04 0.90
N LEU A 97 17.23 -16.13 1.49
CA LEU A 97 16.67 -16.31 2.82
C LEU A 97 15.40 -17.16 2.75
N SER A 98 15.25 -18.13 3.66
CA SER A 98 14.00 -18.86 3.84
C SER A 98 13.08 -18.08 4.79
N TRP A 99 12.05 -17.46 4.23
CA TRP A 99 11.12 -16.64 5.01
C TRP A 99 10.11 -17.53 5.72
N PRO A 100 10.07 -17.55 7.06
CA PRO A 100 8.98 -18.19 7.77
C PRO A 100 7.70 -17.38 7.60
N THR A 101 6.56 -18.03 7.83
CA THR A 101 5.29 -17.31 7.93
C THR A 101 5.22 -16.59 9.28
N TYR A 102 5.22 -15.26 9.23
CA TYR A 102 5.08 -14.43 10.43
C TYR A 102 3.60 -14.23 10.76
N ARG A 103 3.24 -14.43 12.03
CA ARG A 103 1.94 -14.04 12.59
C ARG A 103 2.11 -12.72 13.33
N VAL A 104 1.52 -11.66 12.78
CA VAL A 104 1.48 -10.34 13.41
C VAL A 104 0.13 -10.17 14.10
N VAL A 105 0.16 -9.75 15.37
CA VAL A 105 -1.04 -9.48 16.17
C VAL A 105 -0.99 -8.00 16.60
N PRO A 106 -2.06 -7.22 16.39
CA PRO A 106 -2.15 -5.87 16.92
C PRO A 106 -2.04 -5.94 18.45
N SER A 107 -1.17 -5.13 19.02
CA SER A 107 -0.90 -5.14 20.46
C SER A 107 -0.71 -3.73 21.01
N ARG A 108 -0.98 -3.59 22.31
CA ARG A 108 -0.74 -2.36 23.07
C ARG A 108 0.29 -2.61 24.17
N PRO A 109 1.17 -1.64 24.46
CA PRO A 109 2.04 -1.70 25.61
C PRO A 109 1.22 -1.50 26.89
N GLU A 110 1.35 -2.41 27.85
CA GLU A 110 0.72 -2.30 29.16
C GLU A 110 1.62 -2.90 30.24
N ARG A 111 1.52 -2.41 31.48
CA ARG A 111 2.38 -2.86 32.59
C ARG A 111 1.94 -4.24 33.04
N LEU A 112 2.89 -5.12 33.37
CA LEU A 112 2.58 -6.49 33.80
C LEU A 112 1.63 -6.56 34.99
N VAL A 113 1.74 -5.62 35.92
CA VAL A 113 0.89 -5.57 37.13
C VAL A 113 -0.56 -5.19 36.85
N ASP A 114 -0.83 -4.55 35.71
CA ASP A 114 -2.17 -4.12 35.32
C ASP A 114 -2.90 -5.21 34.52
N LEU A 115 -2.22 -6.32 34.20
CA LEU A 115 -2.75 -7.42 33.40
C LEU A 115 -3.44 -8.48 34.26
N ASP A 116 -4.53 -9.02 33.73
CA ASP A 116 -5.14 -10.23 34.26
C ASP A 116 -4.38 -11.51 33.85
N GLU A 117 -4.75 -12.65 34.43
CA GLU A 117 -4.08 -13.94 34.18
C GLU A 117 -4.16 -14.38 32.71
N GLU A 118 -5.29 -14.08 32.02
CA GLU A 118 -5.49 -14.42 30.62
C GLU A 118 -4.57 -13.59 29.71
N GLN A 119 -4.53 -12.27 29.94
CA GLN A 119 -3.66 -11.33 29.24
C GLN A 119 -2.17 -11.60 29.49
N LEU A 120 -1.80 -11.97 30.73
CA LEU A 120 -0.45 -12.40 31.06
C LEU A 120 -0.09 -13.63 30.23
N ALA A 121 -0.93 -14.66 30.22
CA ALA A 121 -0.68 -15.88 29.46
C ALA A 121 -0.51 -15.60 27.95
N GLU A 122 -1.33 -14.71 27.38
CA GLU A 122 -1.22 -14.29 25.97
C GLU A 122 0.08 -13.51 25.68
N ALA A 123 0.50 -12.64 26.60
CA ALA A 123 1.77 -11.94 26.52
C ALA A 123 2.98 -12.88 26.77
N GLY A 124 2.73 -14.09 27.28
CA GLY A 124 3.73 -15.09 27.61
C GLY A 124 4.33 -14.90 29.00
N TYR A 125 3.56 -14.36 29.94
CA TYR A 125 3.89 -14.24 31.34
C TYR A 125 2.93 -15.09 32.18
N LEU A 126 3.39 -15.49 33.36
CA LEU A 126 2.64 -16.28 34.33
C LEU A 126 2.81 -15.60 35.68
N VAL A 127 1.74 -15.58 36.46
CA VAL A 127 1.79 -15.17 37.87
C VAL A 127 1.62 -16.41 38.74
N GLU A 128 2.55 -16.61 39.67
CA GLU A 128 2.52 -17.71 40.62
C GLU A 128 2.55 -17.14 42.04
N LEU A 129 1.91 -17.83 42.98
CA LEU A 129 2.11 -17.60 44.40
C LEU A 129 3.30 -18.45 44.86
N ASP A 130 4.28 -17.82 45.49
CA ASP A 130 5.39 -18.57 46.07
C ASP A 130 5.01 -19.23 47.41
N SER A 131 5.98 -19.89 48.05
CA SER A 131 5.79 -20.57 49.35
C SER A 131 5.44 -19.62 50.50
N GLU A 132 5.66 -18.31 50.32
CA GLU A 132 5.37 -17.26 51.28
C GLU A 132 4.01 -16.60 51.00
N GLY A 133 3.37 -16.95 49.88
CA GLY A 133 2.11 -16.37 49.43
C GLY A 133 2.26 -15.06 48.67
N GLU A 134 3.47 -14.73 48.23
CA GLU A 134 3.76 -13.52 47.47
C GLU A 134 3.58 -13.76 45.96
N MET A 135 3.15 -12.72 45.25
CA MET A 135 2.95 -12.79 43.80
C MET A 135 4.29 -12.69 43.07
N VAL A 136 4.63 -13.73 42.32
CA VAL A 136 5.85 -13.82 41.53
C VAL A 136 5.48 -13.91 40.05
N TYR A 137 5.89 -12.88 39.29
CA TYR A 137 5.75 -12.87 37.84
C TYR A 137 6.91 -13.64 37.21
N ARG A 138 6.59 -14.50 36.25
CA ARG A 138 7.54 -15.26 35.44
C ARG A 138 7.29 -15.06 33.96
N ASP A 139 8.35 -15.01 33.18
CA ASP A 139 8.26 -15.10 31.71
C ASP A 139 7.97 -16.56 31.28
N ARG A 140 7.63 -16.79 30.01
CA ARG A 140 7.39 -18.10 29.40
C ARG A 140 8.56 -19.07 29.55
N THR A 141 9.77 -18.53 29.78
CA THR A 141 10.99 -19.30 30.04
C THR A 141 11.11 -19.75 31.49
N GLY A 142 10.16 -19.38 32.37
CA GLY A 142 10.17 -19.64 33.80
C GLY A 142 11.03 -18.67 34.62
N ARG A 143 11.69 -17.70 33.97
CA ARG A 143 12.52 -16.69 34.63
C ARG A 143 11.66 -15.70 35.40
N ARG A 144 12.04 -15.44 36.66
CA ARG A 144 11.39 -14.45 37.52
C ARG A 144 11.64 -13.05 36.96
N VAL A 145 10.59 -12.25 36.89
CA VAL A 145 10.65 -10.82 36.58
C VAL A 145 10.97 -10.08 37.88
N GLU A 146 12.07 -9.31 37.89
CA GLU A 146 12.51 -8.60 39.10
C GLU A 146 11.63 -7.37 39.40
N ASN A 147 11.33 -6.56 38.38
CA ASN A 147 10.54 -5.34 38.51
C ASN A 147 9.24 -5.42 37.69
N PRO A 148 8.20 -6.13 38.16
CA PRO A 148 6.95 -6.25 37.41
C PRO A 148 6.24 -4.91 37.21
N GLU A 149 6.42 -3.96 38.13
CA GLU A 149 5.80 -2.63 38.06
C GLU A 149 6.34 -1.75 36.91
N GLU A 150 7.59 -1.94 36.51
CA GLU A 150 8.24 -1.17 35.43
C GLU A 150 8.24 -1.94 34.11
N THR A 151 7.93 -3.24 34.15
CA THR A 151 7.97 -4.09 32.97
C THR A 151 6.70 -3.94 32.15
N VAL A 152 6.88 -3.59 30.88
CA VAL A 152 5.80 -3.43 29.90
C VAL A 152 5.75 -4.66 29.00
N ALA A 153 4.56 -5.23 28.85
CA ALA A 153 4.27 -6.32 27.94
C ALA A 153 3.36 -5.87 26.79
N LEU A 154 3.43 -6.58 25.66
CA LEU A 154 2.57 -6.35 24.50
C LEU A 154 1.34 -7.24 24.61
N VAL A 155 0.20 -6.63 24.88
CA VAL A 155 -1.09 -7.34 25.01
C VAL A 155 -1.86 -7.24 23.71
N PRO A 156 -2.43 -8.35 23.20
CA PRO A 156 -3.31 -8.32 22.03
C PRO A 156 -4.45 -7.30 22.19
N CYS A 157 -4.73 -6.55 21.13
CA CYS A 157 -5.82 -5.58 21.12
C CYS A 157 -6.67 -5.73 19.85
N LEU A 158 -7.82 -5.03 19.81
CA LEU A 158 -8.65 -5.03 18.62
C LEU A 158 -7.95 -4.26 17.49
N ASP A 159 -7.96 -4.86 16.29
CA ASP A 159 -7.43 -4.21 15.09
C ASP A 159 -8.38 -3.06 14.67
N PRO A 160 -7.92 -1.80 14.63
CA PRO A 160 -8.73 -0.70 14.13
C PRO A 160 -8.98 -0.79 12.62
N ILE A 161 -8.18 -1.58 11.90
CA ILE A 161 -8.31 -1.74 10.46
C ILE A 161 -9.34 -2.82 10.21
N ALA A 162 -10.54 -2.38 9.78
CA ALA A 162 -11.60 -3.29 9.39
C ALA A 162 -11.06 -4.23 8.30
N ARG A 163 -11.02 -5.53 8.59
CA ARG A 163 -10.80 -6.53 7.55
C ARG A 163 -12.02 -6.47 6.65
N LYS A 164 -11.84 -6.01 5.41
CA LYS A 164 -12.84 -6.29 4.38
C LYS A 164 -13.02 -7.80 4.41
N PRO A 165 -14.23 -8.32 4.67
CA PRO A 165 -14.43 -9.76 4.65
C PRO A 165 -13.88 -10.24 3.32
N ALA A 166 -12.93 -11.17 3.37
CA ALA A 166 -12.57 -11.91 2.17
C ALA A 166 -13.91 -12.41 1.66
N ASP A 167 -14.29 -12.02 0.44
CA ASP A 167 -15.52 -12.52 -0.17
C ASP A 167 -15.47 -14.03 -0.04
N GLY A 168 -16.20 -14.52 0.97
CA GLY A 168 -16.27 -15.91 1.27
C GLY A 168 -16.93 -16.48 0.04
N GLY A 169 -16.17 -17.21 -0.75
CA GLY A 169 -16.68 -18.18 -1.70
C GLY A 169 -17.43 -19.27 -0.92
N ALA A 170 -18.51 -18.89 -0.24
CA ALA A 170 -19.67 -19.75 -0.10
C ALA A 170 -20.10 -20.02 -1.52
N GLY A 171 -19.91 -21.27 -1.96
CA GLY A 171 -20.19 -21.71 -3.31
C GLY A 171 -21.57 -21.28 -3.77
N SER A 172 -21.65 -20.20 -4.54
CA SER A 172 -22.54 -20.16 -5.67
C SER A 172 -21.74 -20.72 -6.83
N GLY A 173 -22.22 -21.85 -7.35
CA GLY A 173 -21.59 -22.54 -8.45
C GLY A 173 -21.25 -21.59 -9.60
N LYS A 174 -20.38 -22.07 -10.50
CA LYS A 174 -20.27 -21.56 -11.87
C LYS A 174 -21.57 -20.85 -12.28
N PRO A 175 -21.53 -19.65 -12.87
CA PRO A 175 -22.67 -19.21 -13.67
C PRO A 175 -22.73 -20.18 -14.86
N GLY A 176 -23.37 -21.33 -14.65
CA GLY A 176 -23.93 -22.12 -15.72
C GLY A 176 -24.83 -21.15 -16.46
N ALA A 177 -24.52 -20.97 -17.74
CA ALA A 177 -25.25 -20.10 -18.64
C ALA A 177 -26.75 -20.20 -18.33
N ALA A 178 -27.33 -19.12 -17.80
CA ALA A 178 -28.77 -19.02 -17.72
C ALA A 178 -29.29 -19.25 -19.15
N PRO A 179 -30.23 -20.18 -19.39
CA PRO A 179 -30.88 -20.25 -20.67
C PRO A 179 -31.61 -18.92 -20.86
N MET A 180 -31.01 -18.02 -21.63
CA MET A 180 -31.69 -16.83 -22.10
C MET A 180 -32.87 -17.34 -22.92
N ASN A 181 -34.07 -17.24 -22.35
CA ASN A 181 -35.30 -17.39 -23.10
C ASN A 181 -35.41 -16.11 -23.95
N ILE A 182 -34.71 -16.13 -25.08
CA ILE A 182 -34.75 -15.11 -26.11
C ILE A 182 -36.19 -15.16 -26.64
N GLY A 183 -37.01 -14.19 -26.21
CA GLY A 183 -38.28 -13.91 -26.86
C GLY A 183 -38.07 -13.68 -28.37
N PRO A 184 -39.13 -13.83 -29.19
CA PRO A 184 -39.00 -13.83 -30.65
C PRO A 184 -38.21 -12.62 -31.13
N GLN A 185 -37.22 -12.88 -32.00
CA GLN A 185 -36.27 -11.86 -32.45
C GLN A 185 -36.96 -10.63 -33.04
N PRO A 186 -36.47 -9.40 -32.76
CA PRO A 186 -36.95 -8.23 -33.46
C PRO A 186 -36.56 -8.30 -34.94
N VAL A 187 -37.57 -8.34 -35.81
CA VAL A 187 -37.41 -8.19 -37.26
C VAL A 187 -37.15 -6.72 -37.58
N TRP A 188 -35.89 -6.42 -37.95
CA TRP A 188 -35.52 -5.11 -38.46
C TRP A 188 -36.02 -4.98 -39.89
N ARG A 189 -37.13 -4.24 -40.07
CA ARG A 189 -37.69 -3.95 -41.39
C ARG A 189 -36.84 -2.84 -42.02
N ALA A 190 -35.94 -3.20 -42.93
CA ALA A 190 -35.17 -2.23 -43.71
C ALA A 190 -36.11 -1.48 -44.66
N THR A 191 -36.38 -0.20 -44.37
CA THR A 191 -36.97 0.72 -45.35
C THR A 191 -35.97 0.94 -46.48
N GLY A 192 -36.19 0.23 -47.59
CA GLY A 192 -35.53 0.54 -48.85
C GLY A 192 -35.89 1.95 -49.29
N ARG A 193 -34.87 2.78 -49.47
CA ARG A 193 -34.94 4.09 -50.12
C ARG A 193 -35.28 3.85 -51.59
N SER A 194 -36.57 3.81 -51.91
CA SER A 194 -37.05 3.84 -53.29
C SER A 194 -36.84 5.26 -53.83
N GLY A 195 -35.74 5.45 -54.53
CA GLY A 195 -35.63 6.50 -55.53
C GLY A 195 -36.34 6.00 -56.79
N SER A 196 -37.53 6.52 -57.06
CA SER A 196 -38.13 6.44 -58.38
C SER A 196 -38.87 7.74 -58.68
N THR A 197 -38.20 8.56 -59.49
CA THR A 197 -38.78 9.68 -60.22
C THR A 197 -39.73 9.15 -61.28
N ALA A 198 -41.01 9.45 -61.19
CA ALA A 198 -41.90 9.69 -62.32
C ALA A 198 -43.25 10.25 -61.85
N SER A 199 -43.46 11.55 -62.07
CA SER A 199 -44.76 12.13 -62.41
C SER A 199 -44.92 12.02 -63.94
N PRO A 200 -46.13 12.10 -64.54
CA PRO A 200 -47.24 12.92 -64.07
C PRO A 200 -48.67 12.36 -64.25
N ALA A 201 -49.60 13.16 -63.71
CA ALA A 201 -50.90 13.54 -64.26
C ALA A 201 -52.18 12.74 -63.89
N ALA A 202 -53.04 13.51 -63.21
CA ALA A 202 -54.48 13.67 -63.43
C ALA A 202 -55.46 12.68 -62.78
N SER A 203 -56.07 13.16 -61.68
CA SER A 203 -57.47 12.89 -61.28
C SER A 203 -58.45 13.40 -62.36
N PRO A 204 -59.71 12.92 -62.44
CA PRO A 204 -60.77 13.21 -61.45
C PRO A 204 -61.68 11.98 -61.16
N ALA A 205 -62.11 11.74 -59.92
CA ALA A 205 -63.32 12.24 -59.24
C ALA A 205 -64.59 11.36 -59.40
N GLN A 206 -65.26 11.14 -58.25
CA GLN A 206 -66.66 10.72 -58.04
C GLN A 206 -67.02 9.26 -58.40
N ALA A 207 -67.96 8.56 -57.77
CA ALA A 207 -68.69 8.62 -56.50
C ALA A 207 -69.42 7.26 -56.38
N VAL A 208 -69.64 6.80 -55.14
CA VAL A 208 -70.40 5.61 -54.67
C VAL A 208 -71.89 5.69 -55.13
N PRO A 209 -72.74 4.64 -55.17
CA PRO A 209 -72.61 3.25 -54.67
C PRO A 209 -72.55 2.12 -55.71
#